data_AF-A0A9E1MUE1-F1
#
_entry.id   AF-A0A9E1MUE1-F1
#
_cell.length_a   1.000
_cell.length_b   1.000
_cell.length_c   1.000
_cell.angle_alpha   90.00
_cell.angle_beta   90.00
_cell.angle_gamma   90.00
#
_symmetry.space_group_name_H-M   'P 1'
#
loop_
_entity.id
_entity.type
_entity.pdbx_description
1 polymer ?
#
loop_
_entity_poly.entity_id
_entity_poly.type
_entity_poly.pdbx_seq_one_letter_code
_entity_poly.pdbx_strand_id
1 'polypeptide(L)'
;MRVKSKWHKTQIKTIDDIAGALAFNSWRITKNHLEDLINEAFVIEKAQVFDIIAEYLCFLIQCVDRLVFDKLSTKQRQELIIALAKQSADYYQENKQERIGSGDHWKDFIQIYNSRSEDYAKYDFTNGEPNYHFLRYFGEKTQKAMTDADEKWIVQQMVEIQAPKAFKSIKKSVDDLVSVKQIVSKTEKIERKKNKTTRSKRASTRKDQPYKNTSSSDHLV
;
A
#
# COMPACT_ATOMS: atom_id res chain seq x y z
N MET A 1 0.95 13.57 5.76
CA MET A 1 -0.18 12.74 5.27
C MET A 1 -0.56 11.63 6.26
N ARG A 2 -1.85 11.39 6.54
CA ARG A 2 -2.32 10.19 7.26
C ARG A 2 -2.80 9.11 6.28
N VAL A 3 -2.04 8.04 6.16
CA VAL A 3 -2.48 6.81 5.47
C VAL A 3 -3.48 6.09 6.39
N LYS A 4 -4.75 5.99 5.97
CA LYS A 4 -5.79 5.26 6.72
C LYS A 4 -5.70 3.79 6.33
N SER A 5 -5.07 2.93 7.12
CA SER A 5 -4.97 1.52 6.70
C SER A 5 -4.67 0.51 7.81
N LYS A 6 -5.16 0.73 9.03
CA LYS A 6 -5.09 -0.31 10.05
C LYS A 6 -6.34 -1.17 10.02
N TRP A 7 -6.17 -2.47 9.74
CA TRP A 7 -7.25 -3.42 9.94
C TRP A 7 -7.46 -3.69 11.43
N HIS A 8 -8.69 -4.05 11.81
CA HIS A 8 -8.87 -4.74 13.08
C HIS A 8 -8.12 -6.07 13.06
N LYS A 9 -7.35 -6.37 14.10
CA LYS A 9 -6.52 -7.60 14.19
C LYS A 9 -7.31 -8.89 13.98
N THR A 10 -8.62 -8.88 14.25
CA THR A 10 -9.52 -10.04 14.09
C THR A 10 -10.00 -10.25 12.64
N GLN A 11 -9.66 -9.36 11.72
CA GLN A 11 -10.08 -9.48 10.33
C GLN A 11 -9.36 -10.62 9.62
N ILE A 12 -10.10 -11.26 8.72
CA ILE A 12 -9.61 -12.29 7.80
C ILE A 12 -9.54 -11.64 6.42
N LYS A 13 -8.38 -11.72 5.77
CA LYS A 13 -8.11 -11.05 4.48
C LYS A 13 -7.59 -12.01 3.45
N THR A 14 -7.77 -11.67 2.18
CA THR A 14 -7.08 -12.35 1.06
C THR A 14 -5.80 -11.58 0.73
N ILE A 15 -4.89 -12.24 0.00
CA ILE A 15 -3.73 -11.55 -0.58
C ILE A 15 -4.16 -10.39 -1.48
N ASP A 16 -5.20 -10.59 -2.32
CA ASP A 16 -5.78 -9.52 -3.14
C ASP A 16 -6.22 -8.28 -2.33
N ASP A 17 -6.83 -8.46 -1.14
CA ASP A 17 -7.25 -7.32 -0.32
C ASP A 17 -6.04 -6.53 0.19
N ILE A 18 -4.98 -7.24 0.57
CA ILE A 18 -3.75 -6.66 1.11
C ILE A 18 -3.02 -5.94 -0.03
N ALA A 19 -2.88 -6.56 -1.19
CA ALA A 19 -2.31 -5.98 -2.39
C ALA A 19 -3.04 -4.70 -2.82
N GLY A 20 -4.39 -4.74 -2.89
CA GLY A 20 -5.18 -3.57 -3.26
C GLY A 20 -5.04 -2.41 -2.27
N ALA A 21 -5.01 -2.70 -0.97
CA ALA A 21 -4.77 -1.69 0.06
C ALA A 21 -3.35 -1.11 0.00
N LEU A 22 -2.33 -1.94 -0.24
CA LEU A 22 -0.95 -1.50 -0.42
C LEU A 22 -0.75 -0.67 -1.69
N ALA A 23 -1.42 -1.04 -2.80
CA ALA A 23 -1.38 -0.28 -4.05
C ALA A 23 -1.97 1.12 -3.87
N PHE A 24 -3.14 1.19 -3.24
CA PHE A 24 -3.79 2.46 -2.92
C PHE A 24 -2.92 3.34 -2.01
N ASN A 25 -2.31 2.75 -0.99
CA ASN A 25 -1.41 3.47 -0.09
C ASN A 25 -0.14 3.93 -0.81
N SER A 26 0.45 3.10 -1.67
CA SER A 26 1.62 3.44 -2.47
C SER A 26 1.33 4.61 -3.41
N TRP A 27 0.16 4.60 -4.05
CA TRP A 27 -0.30 5.73 -4.88
C TRP A 27 -0.43 7.02 -4.07
N ARG A 28 -1.03 6.96 -2.87
CA ARG A 28 -1.16 8.14 -2.00
C ARG A 28 0.19 8.65 -1.51
N ILE A 29 1.09 7.76 -1.07
CA ILE A 29 2.46 8.10 -0.68
C ILE A 29 3.14 8.84 -1.83
N THR A 30 3.09 8.26 -3.03
CA THR A 30 3.68 8.86 -4.24
C THR A 30 3.18 10.26 -4.52
N LYS A 31 1.84 10.48 -4.55
CA LYS A 31 1.27 11.82 -4.79
C LYS A 31 1.72 12.84 -3.75
N ASN A 32 1.76 12.45 -2.49
CA ASN A 32 2.20 13.33 -1.42
C ASN A 32 3.68 13.69 -1.52
N HIS A 33 4.53 12.76 -1.93
CA HIS A 33 5.94 13.04 -2.17
C HIS A 33 6.18 13.89 -3.43
N LEU A 34 5.33 13.75 -4.44
CA LEU A 34 5.36 14.64 -5.60
C LEU A 34 4.99 16.08 -5.22
N GLU A 35 3.95 16.26 -4.41
CA GLU A 35 3.59 17.57 -3.82
C GLU A 35 4.75 18.13 -2.99
N ASP A 36 5.39 17.30 -2.16
CA ASP A 36 6.56 17.71 -1.37
C ASP A 36 7.71 18.19 -2.27
N LEU A 37 8.02 17.50 -3.38
CA LEU A 37 9.05 17.94 -4.33
C LEU A 37 8.73 19.30 -4.96
N ILE A 38 7.49 19.52 -5.36
CA ILE A 38 7.04 20.81 -5.91
C ILE A 38 7.16 21.93 -4.87
N ASN A 39 6.83 21.64 -3.61
CA ASN A 39 6.96 22.60 -2.50
C ASN A 39 8.43 22.95 -2.19
N GLU A 40 9.35 22.02 -2.46
CA GLU A 40 10.80 22.22 -2.36
C GLU A 40 11.40 22.88 -3.62
N ALA A 41 10.55 23.52 -4.44
CA ALA A 41 10.90 24.29 -5.64
C ALA A 41 11.51 23.47 -6.79
N PHE A 42 11.37 22.15 -6.81
CA PHE A 42 11.70 21.35 -7.99
C PHE A 42 10.65 21.58 -9.08
N VAL A 43 11.09 21.98 -10.27
CA VAL A 43 10.20 22.09 -11.43
C VAL A 43 10.01 20.70 -12.02
N ILE A 44 8.75 20.27 -12.09
CA ILE A 44 8.35 18.99 -12.68
C ILE A 44 7.35 19.28 -13.78
N GLU A 45 7.76 19.04 -15.01
CA GLU A 45 6.89 19.24 -16.17
C GLU A 45 5.76 18.22 -16.19
N LYS A 46 4.65 18.58 -16.84
CA LYS A 46 3.46 17.73 -16.95
C LYS A 46 3.79 16.33 -17.51
N ALA A 47 4.73 16.25 -18.46
CA ALA A 47 5.17 14.97 -19.05
C ALA A 47 5.94 14.10 -18.04
N GLN A 48 6.78 14.71 -17.21
CA GLN A 48 7.67 14.04 -16.25
C GLN A 48 6.95 13.50 -15.02
N VAL A 49 5.81 14.12 -14.64
CA VAL A 49 5.02 13.73 -13.46
C VAL A 49 4.79 12.21 -13.42
N PHE A 50 4.41 11.60 -14.55
CA PHE A 50 4.13 10.17 -14.58
C PHE A 50 5.40 9.32 -14.57
N ASP A 51 6.49 9.78 -15.17
CA ASP A 51 7.76 9.05 -15.13
C ASP A 51 8.29 9.00 -13.69
N ILE A 52 8.20 10.12 -12.95
CA ILE A 52 8.52 10.15 -11.51
C ILE A 52 7.58 9.26 -10.70
N ILE A 53 6.26 9.30 -10.97
CA ILE A 53 5.28 8.41 -10.31
C ILE A 53 5.65 6.94 -10.54
N ALA A 54 6.06 6.56 -11.75
CA ALA A 54 6.44 5.19 -12.07
C ALA A 54 7.64 4.74 -11.23
N GLU A 55 8.66 5.59 -11.09
CA GLU A 55 9.84 5.29 -10.27
C GLU A 55 9.50 5.16 -8.78
N TYR A 56 8.64 6.03 -8.24
CA TYR A 56 8.16 5.91 -6.86
C TYR A 56 7.42 4.59 -6.63
N LEU A 57 6.50 4.23 -7.52
CA LEU A 57 5.75 2.99 -7.39
C LEU A 57 6.67 1.78 -7.46
N CYS A 58 7.64 1.77 -8.39
CA CYS A 58 8.65 0.71 -8.46
C CYS A 58 9.42 0.59 -7.14
N PHE A 59 9.96 1.70 -6.63
CA PHE A 59 10.67 1.73 -5.35
C PHE A 59 9.81 1.17 -4.20
N LEU A 60 8.56 1.62 -4.08
CA LEU A 60 7.65 1.20 -3.01
C LEU A 60 7.28 -0.28 -3.10
N ILE A 61 7.02 -0.81 -4.30
CA ILE A 61 6.72 -2.24 -4.50
C ILE A 61 7.92 -3.10 -4.08
N GLN A 62 9.14 -2.67 -4.43
CA GLN A 62 10.35 -3.38 -4.05
C GLN A 62 10.56 -3.31 -2.53
N CYS A 63 10.27 -2.18 -1.89
CA CYS A 63 10.28 -2.10 -0.42
C CYS A 63 9.27 -3.05 0.23
N VAL A 64 8.03 -3.11 -0.30
CA VAL A 64 7.01 -4.05 0.18
C VAL A 64 7.52 -5.48 0.10
N ASP A 65 8.09 -5.86 -1.04
CA ASP A 65 8.60 -7.20 -1.30
C ASP A 65 9.63 -7.67 -0.26
N ARG A 66 10.57 -6.79 0.12
CA ARG A 66 11.57 -7.13 1.14
C ARG A 66 10.98 -7.12 2.56
N LEU A 67 10.06 -6.21 2.85
CA LEU A 67 9.39 -6.14 4.16
C LEU A 67 8.48 -7.32 4.48
N VAL A 68 7.94 -7.99 3.45
CA VAL A 68 7.07 -9.16 3.62
C VAL A 68 7.82 -10.49 3.50
N PHE A 69 9.11 -10.46 3.18
CA PHE A 69 9.94 -11.65 2.96
C PHE A 69 9.85 -12.63 4.14
N ASP A 70 10.03 -12.15 5.36
CA ASP A 70 9.96 -12.97 6.57
C ASP A 70 8.53 -13.11 7.16
N LYS A 71 7.53 -12.46 6.55
CA LYS A 71 6.16 -12.39 7.07
C LYS A 71 5.19 -13.29 6.32
N LEU A 72 5.49 -13.61 5.06
CA LEU A 72 4.63 -14.38 4.17
C LEU A 72 5.40 -15.58 3.60
N SER A 73 4.69 -16.67 3.32
CA SER A 73 5.26 -17.76 2.54
C SER A 73 5.66 -17.29 1.14
N THR A 74 6.63 -17.96 0.51
CA THR A 74 7.10 -17.62 -0.85
C THR A 74 5.96 -17.49 -1.86
N LYS A 75 4.97 -18.39 -1.81
CA LYS A 75 3.79 -18.36 -2.67
C LYS A 75 2.92 -17.12 -2.41
N GLN A 76 2.61 -16.83 -1.14
CA GLN A 76 1.81 -15.66 -0.77
C GLN A 76 2.50 -14.35 -1.12
N ARG A 77 3.82 -14.27 -0.91
CA ARG A 77 4.65 -13.13 -1.31
C ARG A 77 4.58 -12.92 -2.83
N GLN A 78 4.78 -13.98 -3.62
CA GLN A 78 4.70 -13.90 -5.08
C GLN A 78 3.31 -13.42 -5.54
N GLU A 79 2.24 -14.01 -5.01
CA GLU A 79 0.86 -13.59 -5.29
C GLU A 79 0.63 -12.11 -4.91
N LEU A 80 1.15 -11.67 -3.76
CA LEU A 80 1.03 -10.30 -3.28
C LEU A 80 1.70 -9.32 -4.23
N ILE A 81 2.95 -9.57 -4.61
CA ILE A 81 3.72 -8.65 -5.46
C ILE A 81 3.16 -8.57 -6.87
N ILE A 82 2.70 -9.70 -7.43
CA ILE A 82 2.02 -9.69 -8.73
C ILE A 82 0.73 -8.86 -8.66
N ALA A 83 -0.11 -9.09 -7.65
CA ALA A 83 -1.36 -8.34 -7.50
C ALA A 83 -1.12 -6.85 -7.23
N LEU A 84 -0.12 -6.52 -6.42
CA LEU A 84 0.27 -5.15 -6.10
C LEU A 84 0.77 -4.42 -7.36
N ALA A 85 1.68 -5.02 -8.14
CA ALA A 85 2.20 -4.42 -9.36
C ALA A 85 1.10 -4.18 -10.40
N LYS A 86 0.18 -5.14 -10.59
CA LYS A 86 -0.97 -4.98 -11.50
C LYS A 86 -1.90 -3.85 -11.05
N GLN A 87 -2.26 -3.81 -9.77
CA GLN A 87 -3.13 -2.74 -9.25
C GLN A 87 -2.46 -1.37 -9.33
N SER A 88 -1.14 -1.29 -9.12
CA SER A 88 -0.36 -0.06 -9.35
C SER A 88 -0.36 0.35 -10.82
N ALA A 89 -0.27 -0.61 -11.75
CA ALA A 89 -0.37 -0.35 -13.19
C ALA A 89 -1.78 0.15 -13.58
N ASP A 90 -2.84 -0.36 -12.95
CA ASP A 90 -4.21 0.13 -13.18
C ASP A 90 -4.33 1.60 -12.76
N TYR A 91 -3.84 1.97 -11.57
CA TYR A 91 -3.85 3.38 -11.13
C TYR A 91 -3.03 4.27 -12.06
N TYR A 92 -1.87 3.78 -12.52
CA TYR A 92 -1.03 4.50 -13.46
C TYR A 92 -1.73 4.72 -14.80
N GLN A 93 -2.33 3.67 -15.38
CA GLN A 93 -3.12 3.74 -16.61
C GLN A 93 -4.24 4.75 -16.52
N GLU A 94 -5.12 4.61 -15.52
CA GLU A 94 -6.31 5.46 -15.37
C GLU A 94 -5.90 6.94 -15.26
N ASN A 95 -4.91 7.24 -14.41
CA ASN A 95 -4.50 8.63 -14.17
C ASN A 95 -3.72 9.23 -15.35
N LYS A 96 -2.84 8.45 -16.00
CA LYS A 96 -2.07 8.93 -17.15
C LYS A 96 -2.97 9.12 -18.36
N GLN A 97 -3.94 8.22 -18.57
CA GLN A 97 -4.95 8.36 -19.60
C GLN A 97 -5.78 9.63 -19.43
N GLU A 98 -6.22 9.92 -18.20
CA GLU A 98 -7.01 11.12 -17.90
C GLU A 98 -6.21 12.42 -18.09
N ARG A 99 -4.94 12.45 -17.66
CA ARG A 99 -4.15 13.70 -17.63
C ARG A 99 -3.33 13.97 -18.90
N ILE A 100 -2.84 12.93 -19.57
CA ILE A 100 -1.91 13.01 -20.70
C ILE A 100 -2.62 12.64 -22.01
N GLY A 101 -3.32 11.51 -22.05
CA GLY A 101 -4.04 11.04 -23.23
C GLY A 101 -4.03 9.52 -23.37
N SER A 102 -4.69 9.00 -24.40
CA SER A 102 -4.80 7.57 -24.66
C SER A 102 -3.44 6.89 -24.88
N GLY A 103 -3.35 5.61 -24.51
CA GLY A 103 -2.15 4.79 -24.62
C GLY A 103 -2.25 3.51 -23.79
N ASP A 104 -1.35 2.56 -24.06
CA ASP A 104 -1.19 1.34 -23.25
C ASP A 104 -0.19 1.59 -22.11
N HIS A 105 -0.51 2.58 -21.27
CA HIS A 105 0.32 3.00 -20.14
C HIS A 105 0.45 1.90 -19.09
N TRP A 106 -0.52 0.97 -19.02
CA TRP A 106 -0.47 -0.22 -18.18
C TRP A 106 0.73 -1.09 -18.55
N LYS A 107 0.87 -1.41 -19.84
CA LYS A 107 1.99 -2.22 -20.34
C LYS A 107 3.32 -1.49 -20.17
N ASP A 108 3.34 -0.17 -20.43
CA ASP A 108 4.53 0.65 -20.24
C ASP A 108 5.02 0.60 -18.79
N PHE A 109 4.11 0.76 -17.81
CA PHE A 109 4.45 0.66 -16.40
C PHE A 109 4.99 -0.73 -16.03
N ILE A 110 4.37 -1.80 -16.53
CA ILE A 110 4.84 -3.16 -16.25
C ILE A 110 6.24 -3.41 -16.82
N GLN A 111 6.56 -2.87 -17.99
CA GLN A 111 7.92 -2.95 -18.54
C GLN A 111 8.94 -2.21 -17.68
N ILE A 112 8.61 -0.99 -17.24
CA ILE A 112 9.44 -0.23 -16.29
C ILE A 112 9.64 -1.05 -15.02
N TYR A 113 8.55 -1.55 -14.42
CA TYR A 113 8.60 -2.34 -13.19
C TYR A 113 9.49 -3.58 -13.32
N ASN A 114 9.36 -4.36 -14.39
CA ASN A 114 10.17 -5.55 -14.60
C ASN A 114 11.66 -5.19 -14.71
N SER A 115 12.00 -4.19 -15.52
CA SER A 115 13.38 -3.69 -15.64
C SER A 115 13.93 -3.21 -14.29
N ARG A 116 13.15 -2.44 -13.53
CA ARG A 116 13.57 -1.99 -12.19
C ARG A 116 13.72 -3.15 -11.23
N SER A 117 12.84 -4.15 -11.28
CA SER A 117 12.91 -5.32 -10.40
C SER A 117 14.20 -6.12 -10.56
N GLU A 118 14.68 -6.26 -11.80
CA GLU A 118 15.97 -6.91 -12.09
C GLU A 118 17.15 -6.11 -11.50
N ASP A 119 17.10 -4.79 -11.59
CA ASP A 119 18.14 -3.94 -11.02
C ASP A 119 18.11 -3.92 -9.49
N TYR A 120 16.93 -3.80 -8.88
CA TYR A 120 16.76 -3.83 -7.43
C TYR A 120 17.12 -5.18 -6.80
N ALA A 121 17.21 -6.26 -7.58
CA ALA A 121 17.70 -7.55 -7.09
C ALA A 121 19.20 -7.53 -6.74
N LYS A 122 19.95 -6.52 -7.21
CA LYS A 122 21.39 -6.36 -6.99
C LYS A 122 21.74 -5.63 -5.69
N TYR A 123 20.74 -5.07 -5.00
CA TYR A 123 20.95 -4.26 -3.80
C TYR A 123 20.44 -4.93 -2.54
N ASP A 124 21.20 -4.78 -1.45
CA ASP A 124 20.85 -5.35 -0.16
C ASP A 124 19.74 -4.58 0.57
N PHE A 125 19.03 -5.31 1.42
CA PHE A 125 18.01 -4.80 2.31
C PHE A 125 18.25 -5.38 3.71
N THR A 126 18.94 -4.62 4.55
CA THR A 126 19.49 -5.09 5.82
C THR A 126 18.65 -4.59 6.99
N ASN A 127 18.41 -5.45 7.99
CA ASN A 127 17.68 -5.09 9.21
C ASN A 127 16.28 -4.50 8.95
N GLY A 128 15.64 -4.92 7.86
CA GLY A 128 14.33 -4.41 7.49
C GLY A 128 14.34 -2.97 6.97
N GLU A 129 15.47 -2.51 6.39
CA GLU A 129 15.64 -1.18 5.81
C GLU A 129 16.43 -1.22 4.48
N PRO A 130 16.14 -0.31 3.53
CA PRO A 130 16.90 -0.18 2.30
C PRO A 130 18.29 0.40 2.59
N ASN A 131 19.34 -0.17 2.00
CA ASN A 131 20.69 0.39 2.12
C ASN A 131 20.85 1.66 1.25
N TYR A 132 21.99 2.34 1.37
CA TYR A 132 22.27 3.55 0.60
C TYR A 132 22.18 3.33 -0.93
N HIS A 133 22.69 2.22 -1.46
CA HIS A 133 22.64 1.94 -2.89
C HIS A 133 21.21 1.76 -3.41
N PHE A 134 20.34 1.14 -2.62
CA PHE A 134 18.92 0.99 -2.92
C PHE A 134 18.22 2.36 -3.01
N LEU A 135 18.49 3.25 -2.05
CA LEU A 135 17.95 4.61 -2.03
C LEU A 135 18.52 5.47 -3.17
N ARG A 136 19.83 5.36 -3.42
CA ARG A 136 20.52 6.12 -4.47
C ARG A 136 20.05 5.71 -5.86
N TYR A 137 19.87 4.42 -6.10
CA TYR A 137 19.34 3.93 -7.37
C TYR A 137 17.96 4.52 -7.65
N PHE A 138 17.09 4.60 -6.64
CA PHE A 138 15.81 5.28 -6.79
C PHE A 138 16.00 6.76 -7.16
N GLY A 139 16.85 7.49 -6.44
CA GLY A 139 17.18 8.89 -6.74
C GLY A 139 17.71 9.10 -8.17
N GLU A 140 18.61 8.24 -8.64
CA GLU A 140 19.18 8.28 -10.00
C GLU A 140 18.12 8.03 -11.09
N LYS A 141 17.13 7.16 -10.83
CA LYS A 141 16.03 6.96 -11.78
C LYS A 141 15.05 8.11 -11.79
N THR A 142 14.76 8.71 -10.63
CA THR A 142 14.00 9.96 -10.57
C THR A 142 14.71 11.09 -11.30
N GLN A 143 16.04 11.21 -11.15
CA GLN A 143 16.85 12.18 -11.88
C GLN A 143 16.69 12.01 -13.40
N LYS A 144 16.80 10.78 -13.90
CA LYS A 144 16.62 10.47 -15.34
C LYS A 144 15.21 10.72 -15.86
N ALA A 145 14.21 10.80 -14.99
CA ALA A 145 12.84 11.15 -15.33
C ALA A 145 12.61 12.67 -15.39
N MET A 146 13.61 13.47 -15.00
CA MET A 146 13.58 14.94 -15.03
C MET A 146 14.42 15.49 -16.19
N THR A 147 14.22 16.77 -16.52
CA THR A 147 15.04 17.52 -17.48
C THR A 147 16.29 18.11 -16.81
N ASP A 148 17.31 18.40 -17.62
CA ASP A 148 18.64 18.87 -17.20
C ASP A 148 18.64 20.13 -16.31
N ALA A 149 17.57 20.92 -16.31
CA ALA A 149 17.48 22.15 -15.54
C ALA A 149 17.43 21.90 -14.01
N ASP A 150 16.79 20.80 -13.58
CA ASP A 150 16.44 20.56 -12.16
C ASP A 150 17.02 19.25 -11.59
N GLU A 151 17.88 18.58 -12.37
CA GLU A 151 18.48 17.30 -11.98
C GLU A 151 19.59 17.38 -10.92
N LYS A 152 20.18 18.57 -10.71
CA LYS A 152 21.46 18.69 -9.99
C LYS A 152 21.41 18.31 -8.51
N TRP A 153 20.24 18.44 -7.88
CA TRP A 153 20.06 18.19 -6.45
C TRP A 153 19.02 17.12 -6.13
N ILE A 154 18.30 16.62 -7.14
CA ILE A 154 17.21 15.67 -6.92
C ILE A 154 17.73 14.38 -6.30
N VAL A 155 18.90 13.87 -6.71
CA VAL A 155 19.44 12.62 -6.13
C VAL A 155 19.68 12.77 -4.63
N GLN A 156 20.27 13.89 -4.19
CA GLN A 156 20.48 14.15 -2.78
C GLN A 156 19.14 14.30 -2.04
N GLN A 157 18.21 15.09 -2.58
CA GLN A 157 16.87 15.26 -2.02
C GLN A 157 16.12 13.93 -1.87
N MET A 158 16.26 13.05 -2.87
CA MET A 158 15.64 11.74 -2.88
C MET A 158 16.25 10.84 -1.81
N VAL A 159 17.58 10.76 -1.74
CA VAL A 159 18.28 9.86 -0.82
C VAL A 159 18.17 10.31 0.64
N GLU A 160 18.30 11.62 0.90
CA GLU A 160 18.36 12.15 2.27
C GLU A 160 16.96 12.42 2.85
N ILE A 161 15.98 12.75 2.00
CA ILE A 161 14.67 13.22 2.46
C ILE A 161 13.52 12.36 1.96
N GLN A 162 13.32 12.29 0.64
CA GLN A 162 12.07 11.75 0.10
C GLN A 162 11.97 10.23 0.24
N ALA A 163 13.00 9.49 -0.16
CA ALA A 163 12.99 8.02 -0.13
C ALA A 163 12.91 7.45 1.30
N PRO A 164 13.66 7.96 2.30
CA PRO A 164 13.48 7.52 3.69
C PRO A 164 12.08 7.81 4.24
N LYS A 165 11.50 8.99 3.94
CA LYS A 165 10.13 9.34 4.37
C LYS A 165 9.08 8.44 3.69
N ALA A 166 9.23 8.18 2.39
CA ALA A 166 8.36 7.29 1.62
C ALA A 166 8.45 5.85 2.15
N PHE A 167 9.67 5.37 2.39
CA PHE A 167 9.94 4.07 2.98
C PHE A 167 9.29 3.90 4.36
N LYS A 168 9.43 4.88 5.26
CA LYS A 168 8.81 4.86 6.59
C LYS A 168 7.28 4.76 6.50
N SER A 169 6.69 5.46 5.52
CA SER A 169 5.25 5.43 5.29
C SER A 169 4.76 4.07 4.79
N ILE A 170 5.46 3.46 3.83
CA ILE A 170 5.08 2.14 3.31
C ILE A 170 5.38 1.02 4.31
N LYS A 171 6.48 1.10 5.08
CA LYS A 171 6.80 0.16 6.17
C LYS A 171 5.67 0.08 7.17
N LYS A 172 5.20 1.24 7.64
CA LYS A 172 4.04 1.33 8.52
C LYS A 172 2.78 0.73 7.89
N SER A 173 2.54 0.99 6.61
CA SER A 173 1.41 0.42 5.89
C SER A 173 1.49 -1.11 5.80
N VAL A 174 2.66 -1.67 5.52
CA VAL A 174 2.88 -3.13 5.50
C VAL A 174 2.62 -3.72 6.88
N ASP A 175 3.18 -3.13 7.93
CA ASP A 175 2.98 -3.60 9.30
C ASP A 175 1.49 -3.62 9.69
N ASP A 176 0.74 -2.56 9.36
CA ASP A 176 -0.69 -2.44 9.67
C ASP A 176 -1.58 -3.38 8.82
N LEU A 177 -1.17 -3.71 7.59
CA LEU A 177 -1.98 -4.47 6.64
C LEU A 177 -1.71 -5.98 6.65
N VAL A 178 -0.47 -6.38 6.94
CA VAL A 178 -0.05 -7.79 6.96
C VAL A 178 -0.29 -8.43 8.34
N SER A 179 -0.43 -7.63 9.41
CA SER A 179 -0.71 -8.12 10.77
C SER A 179 -2.18 -8.57 11.00
N VAL A 180 -2.71 -9.41 10.11
CA VAL A 180 -4.09 -9.94 10.18
C VAL A 180 -4.13 -11.31 10.85
N LYS A 181 -5.26 -11.67 11.46
CA LYS A 181 -5.42 -12.96 12.16
C LYS A 181 -5.16 -14.16 11.24
N GLN A 182 -5.65 -14.08 10.00
CA GLN A 182 -5.51 -15.15 9.02
C GLN A 182 -5.60 -14.58 7.60
N ILE A 183 -4.73 -15.08 6.72
CA ILE A 183 -4.81 -14.88 5.28
C ILE A 183 -5.45 -16.13 4.67
N VAL A 184 -6.56 -15.96 3.97
CA VAL A 184 -7.35 -17.06 3.37
C VAL A 184 -7.46 -16.89 1.86
N SER A 185 -7.86 -17.96 1.17
CA SER A 185 -8.16 -17.89 -0.26
C SER A 185 -9.43 -17.08 -0.52
N LYS A 186 -9.58 -16.60 -1.77
CA LYS A 186 -10.74 -15.82 -2.19
C LYS A 186 -12.04 -16.63 -2.11
N THR A 187 -11.99 -17.92 -2.47
CA THR A 187 -13.13 -18.84 -2.39
C THR A 187 -13.57 -19.04 -0.95
N GLU A 188 -12.64 -19.31 -0.05
CA GLU A 188 -12.90 -19.50 1.38
C GLU A 188 -13.49 -18.23 2.01
N LYS A 189 -13.01 -17.04 1.63
CA LYS A 189 -13.60 -15.78 2.11
C LYS A 189 -15.05 -15.59 1.64
N ILE A 190 -15.37 -15.98 0.40
CA ILE A 190 -16.72 -15.90 -0.15
C ILE A 190 -17.65 -16.87 0.58
N GLU A 191 -17.22 -18.12 0.80
CA GLU A 191 -17.99 -19.11 1.56
C GLU A 191 -18.26 -18.65 2.99
N ARG A 192 -17.24 -18.14 3.69
CA ARG A 192 -17.39 -17.55 5.03
C ARG A 192 -18.38 -16.38 5.05
N LYS A 193 -18.40 -15.56 3.99
CA LYS A 193 -19.36 -14.45 3.86
C LYS A 193 -20.79 -14.95 3.63
N LYS A 194 -20.97 -16.01 2.84
CA LYS A 194 -22.27 -16.67 2.62
C LYS A 194 -22.81 -17.31 3.91
N ASN A 195 -21.94 -17.97 4.68
CA ASN A 195 -22.32 -18.69 5.89
C ASN A 195 -22.48 -17.78 7.13
N LYS A 196 -22.24 -16.47 7.01
CA LYS A 196 -22.33 -15.53 8.12
C LYS A 196 -23.79 -15.16 8.40
N THR A 197 -24.31 -15.52 9.57
CA THR A 197 -25.63 -15.08 10.02
C THR A 197 -25.67 -13.55 10.13
N THR A 198 -26.57 -12.93 9.36
CA THR A 198 -26.79 -11.48 9.37
C THR A 198 -27.24 -11.03 10.75
N ARG A 199 -26.91 -9.79 11.13
CA ARG A 199 -27.26 -9.25 12.45
C ARG A 199 -28.77 -9.35 12.74
N SER A 200 -29.60 -9.20 11.72
CA SER A 200 -31.07 -9.36 11.78
C SER A 200 -31.54 -10.79 12.05
N LYS A 201 -30.76 -11.81 11.68
CA LYS A 201 -31.09 -13.23 11.83
C LYS A 201 -30.44 -13.86 13.07
N ARG A 202 -29.72 -13.08 13.89
CA ARG A 202 -29.13 -13.57 15.14
C ARG A 202 -30.20 -13.63 16.22
N ALA A 203 -30.23 -14.73 16.97
CA ALA A 203 -31.07 -14.83 18.16
C ALA A 203 -30.79 -13.66 19.11
N SER A 204 -31.85 -13.05 19.63
CA SER A 204 -31.73 -11.97 20.62
C SER A 204 -30.97 -12.50 21.84
N THR A 205 -29.94 -11.78 22.27
CA THR A 205 -29.24 -12.04 23.54
C THR A 205 -30.04 -11.56 24.75
N ARG A 206 -31.16 -10.86 24.54
CA ARG A 206 -32.10 -10.51 25.60
C ARG A 206 -32.85 -11.79 25.99
N LYS A 207 -32.38 -12.44 27.05
CA LYS A 207 -33.22 -13.37 27.79
C LYS A 207 -34.24 -12.50 28.52
N ASP A 208 -35.50 -12.57 28.14
CA ASP A 208 -36.57 -11.97 28.93
C ASP A 208 -36.57 -12.71 30.28
N GLN A 209 -35.90 -12.14 31.28
CA GLN A 209 -36.06 -12.61 32.66
C GLN A 209 -37.50 -12.28 33.04
N PRO A 210 -38.32 -13.27 33.44
CA PRO A 210 -39.67 -12.97 33.92
C PRO A 210 -39.54 -12.07 35.13
N TYR A 211 -40.00 -10.83 34.99
CA TYR A 211 -40.06 -9.88 36.09
C TYR A 211 -41.06 -10.42 37.12
N LYS A 212 -40.56 -11.05 38.20
CA LYS A 212 -41.39 -11.39 39.35
C LYS A 212 -41.56 -10.11 40.18
N ASN A 213 -42.71 -9.47 40.03
CA ASN A 213 -43.11 -8.39 40.92
C ASN A 213 -43.44 -8.97 42.31
N THR A 214 -42.45 -9.05 43.19
CA THR A 214 -42.67 -9.25 44.63
C THR A 214 -42.81 -7.88 45.27
N SER A 215 -43.91 -7.19 44.99
CA SER A 215 -44.30 -6.00 45.75
C SER A 215 -44.74 -6.47 47.13
N SER A 216 -43.81 -6.44 48.09
CA SER A 216 -44.13 -6.53 49.51
C SER A 216 -44.82 -5.24 49.90
N SER A 217 -46.15 -5.25 49.92
CA SER A 217 -46.95 -4.24 50.60
C SER A 217 -46.81 -4.45 52.09
N ASP A 218 -45.70 -4.01 52.69
CA ASP A 218 -45.57 -3.95 54.15
C ASP A 218 -44.68 -2.77 54.57
N HIS A 219 -45.38 -1.79 55.15
CA HIS A 219 -44.98 -0.89 56.24
C HIS A 219 -43.71 -0.02 56.12
N LEU A 220 -43.93 1.30 56.08
CA LEU A 220 -43.22 2.22 56.96
C LEU A 220 -44.27 3.03 57.75
N VAL A 221 -44.21 2.86 59.06
CA VAL A 221 -44.85 3.70 60.10
C VAL A 221 -44.24 5.09 60.06
#